data_AF-A0A2S9GMB3-F1
#
_entry.id   AF-A0A2S9GMB3-F1
#
_cell.length_a   1.000
_cell.length_b   1.000
_cell.length_c   1.000
_cell.angle_alpha   90.00
_cell.angle_beta   90.00
_cell.angle_gamma   90.00
#
_symmetry.space_group_name_H-M   'P 1'
#
loop_
_entity.id
_entity.type
_entity.pdbx_description
1 polymer ?
#
loop_
_entity_poly.entity_id
_entity_poly.type
_entity_poly.pdbx_seq_one_letter_code
_entity_poly.pdbx_strand_id
1 'polypeptide(L)' 'STRDDRVHPGHARKMTAALEAAGHPVRYYENIEGGHAGASDNPQIAFRAALVYEFLLRTLGGQ' A
#
# COMPACT_ATOMS: atom_id res chain seq x y z
N SER A 1 3.33 -6.09 3.63
CA SER A 1 4.40 -5.60 4.52
C SER A 1 5.74 -6.10 3.98
N THR A 2 6.86 -5.42 4.27
CA THR A 2 8.21 -5.94 3.98
C THR A 2 8.48 -7.29 4.63
N ARG A 3 7.72 -7.67 5.66
CA ARG A 3 7.82 -8.94 6.40
C ARG A 3 6.62 -9.87 6.18
N ASP A 4 5.85 -9.70 5.11
CA ASP A 4 4.79 -10.65 4.75
C ASP A 4 5.42 -11.94 4.20
N ASP A 5 5.38 -13.00 5.01
CA ASP A 5 5.92 -14.32 4.73
C ASP A 5 4.90 -15.26 4.07
N ARG A 6 3.61 -14.89 4.05
CA ARG A 6 2.55 -15.64 3.36
C ARG A 6 2.40 -15.20 1.91
N VAL A 7 2.45 -13.90 1.67
CA VAL A 7 2.42 -13.30 0.33
C VAL A 7 3.60 -12.33 0.21
N HIS A 8 4.66 -12.81 -0.45
CA HIS A 8 5.92 -12.08 -0.53
C HIS A 8 5.75 -10.66 -1.10
N PRO A 9 6.33 -9.61 -0.47
CA PRO A 9 6.17 -8.21 -0.90
C PRO A 9 6.65 -7.93 -2.33
N GLY A 10 7.53 -8.78 -2.85
CA GLY A 10 8.00 -8.74 -4.22
C GLY A 10 6.88 -8.78 -5.28
N HIS A 11 5.70 -9.33 -4.97
CA HIS A 11 4.56 -9.26 -5.89
C HIS A 11 4.11 -7.81 -6.13
N ALA A 12 3.91 -7.05 -5.05
CA ALA A 12 3.48 -5.65 -5.17
C ALA A 12 4.55 -4.80 -5.84
N ARG A 13 5.83 -4.98 -5.48
CA ARG A 13 6.96 -4.26 -6.09
C ARG A 13 7.06 -4.50 -7.60
N LYS A 14 6.95 -5.76 -8.03
CA LYS A 14 6.99 -6.11 -9.47
C LYS A 14 5.81 -5.52 -10.23
N MET A 15 4.61 -5.53 -9.64
CA MET A 15 3.43 -4.92 -10.26
C MET A 15 3.57 -3.41 -10.39
N THR A 16 4.07 -2.73 -9.35
CA THR A 16 4.37 -1.29 -9.39
C THR A 16 5.33 -0.97 -10.52
N ALA A 17 6.46 -1.68 -10.61
CA ALA A 17 7.44 -1.45 -11.68
C ALA A 17 6.85 -1.73 -13.08
N ALA A 18 6.01 -2.75 -13.23
CA ALA A 18 5.36 -3.05 -14.51
C ALA A 18 4.37 -1.95 -14.94
N LEU A 19 3.59 -1.42 -13.99
CA LEU A 19 2.66 -0.32 -14.25
C LEU A 19 3.38 0.99 -14.56
N GLU A 20 4.48 1.28 -13.86
CA GLU A 20 5.35 2.44 -14.15
C GLU A 20 5.95 2.33 -15.54
N ALA A 21 6.48 1.16 -15.91
CA ALA A 21 7.02 0.90 -17.25
C ALA A 21 5.97 1.03 -18.36
N ALA A 22 4.70 0.73 -18.06
CA ALA A 22 3.57 0.92 -18.98
C ALA A 22 3.04 2.36 -19.03
N GLY A 23 3.64 3.31 -18.27
CA GLY A 23 3.26 4.72 -18.28
C GLY A 23 2.00 5.04 -17.46
N HIS A 24 1.56 4.15 -16.58
CA HIS A 24 0.41 4.42 -15.72
C HIS A 24 0.78 5.33 -14.53
N PRO A 25 -0.16 6.16 -14.05
CA PRO A 25 0.00 6.86 -12.78
C PRO A 25 -0.12 5.85 -11.63
N VAL A 26 1.00 5.51 -11.01
CA VAL A 26 1.05 4.54 -9.90
C VAL A 26 1.29 5.25 -8.59
N ARG A 27 0.58 4.82 -7.54
CA ARG A 27 0.90 5.17 -6.15
C ARG A 27 1.19 3.89 -5.41
N TYR A 28 2.32 3.85 -4.70
CA TYR A 28 2.77 2.69 -3.96
C TYR A 28 3.15 3.08 -2.54
N TYR A 29 2.64 2.32 -1.57
CA TYR A 29 3.02 2.41 -0.17
C TYR A 29 3.40 1.02 0.33
N GLU A 30 4.60 0.89 0.87
CA GLU A 30 5.05 -0.35 1.49
C GLU A 30 5.15 -0.17 2.99
N ASN A 31 4.34 -0.93 3.73
CA ASN A 31 4.47 -0.93 5.17
C ASN A 31 5.71 -1.72 5.60
N ILE A 32 6.54 -1.11 6.45
CA ILE A 32 7.79 -1.70 6.93
C ILE A 32 7.63 -2.58 8.18
N GLU A 33 6.47 -2.55 8.83
CA GLU A 33 6.19 -3.33 10.05
C GLU A 33 5.01 -4.29 9.89
N GLY A 34 4.92 -5.23 10.83
CA GLY A 34 3.97 -6.33 10.82
C GLY A 34 4.18 -7.32 9.67
N GLY A 35 3.46 -8.44 9.68
CA GLY A 35 3.59 -9.51 8.68
C GLY A 35 2.39 -9.55 7.74
N HIS A 36 1.92 -10.77 7.45
CA HIS A 36 0.76 -10.99 6.62
C HIS A 36 -0.53 -10.34 7.15
N ALA A 37 -0.78 -10.45 8.45
CA ALA A 37 -1.98 -9.94 9.10
C ALA A 37 -2.05 -8.40 9.16
N GLY A 38 -1.04 -7.70 8.65
CA GLY A 38 -1.04 -6.25 8.57
C GLY A 38 -0.35 -5.60 9.76
N ALA A 39 -0.98 -4.58 10.33
CA ALA A 39 -0.36 -3.68 11.29
C ALA A 39 -0.23 -4.30 12.68
N SER A 40 0.84 -3.94 13.41
CA SER A 40 1.17 -4.58 14.71
C SER A 40 0.63 -3.80 15.91
N ASP A 41 0.20 -2.55 15.70
CA ASP A 41 -0.26 -1.64 16.75
C ASP A 41 -1.35 -0.67 16.26
N ASN A 42 -2.03 -0.03 17.20
CA ASN A 42 -3.13 0.90 16.93
C ASN A 42 -2.69 2.15 16.12
N PRO A 43 -1.55 2.80 16.40
CA PRO A 43 -1.08 3.93 15.58
C PRO A 43 -0.90 3.57 14.11
N GLN A 44 -0.34 2.40 13.82
CA GLN A 44 -0.12 1.95 12.45
C GLN A 44 -1.42 1.59 11.74
N ILE A 45 -2.38 0.97 12.44
CA ILE A 45 -3.73 0.73 11.91
C ILE A 45 -4.38 2.08 11.54
N ALA A 46 -4.35 3.05 12.44
CA ALA A 46 -4.93 4.38 12.22
C ALA A 46 -4.26 5.10 11.03
N PHE A 47 -2.94 5.07 10.95
CA PHE A 47 -2.20 5.67 9.83
C PHE A 47 -2.58 5.02 8.48
N ARG A 48 -2.59 3.69 8.41
CA ARG A 48 -2.96 2.98 7.17
C ARG A 48 -4.41 3.26 6.76
N ALA A 49 -5.33 3.31 7.72
CA ALA A 49 -6.73 3.65 7.44
C ALA A 49 -6.83 5.07 6.87
N ALA A 50 -6.18 6.05 7.51
CA ALA A 50 -6.15 7.43 7.03
C ALA A 50 -5.58 7.54 5.62
N LEU A 51 -4.46 6.85 5.34
CA LEU A 51 -3.84 6.82 4.01
C LEU A 51 -4.79 6.27 2.94
N VAL A 52 -5.51 5.19 3.22
CA VAL A 52 -6.48 4.60 2.29
C VAL A 52 -7.65 5.55 2.04
N TYR A 53 -8.26 6.10 3.09
CA TYR A 53 -9.38 7.02 2.93
C TYR A 53 -8.99 8.30 2.18
N GLU A 54 -7.79 8.82 2.45
CA GLU A 54 -7.28 10.01 1.78
C GLU A 54 -7.05 9.77 0.28
N PHE A 55 -6.45 8.63 -0.07
CA PHE A 55 -6.29 8.22 -1.46
C PHE A 55 -7.65 8.13 -2.17
N LEU A 56 -8.64 7.50 -1.54
CA LEU A 56 -9.99 7.36 -2.11
C LEU A 56 -10.66 8.73 -2.28
N LEU A 57 -10.58 9.60 -1.28
CA LEU A 57 -11.13 10.96 -1.34
C LEU A 57 -10.52 11.77 -2.48
N ARG A 58 -9.19 11.73 -2.66
CA ARG A 58 -8.52 12.45 -3.75
C ARG A 58 -8.80 11.87 -5.13
N THR A 59 -9.06 10.57 -5.22
CA THR A 59 -9.19 9.86 -6.50
C THR A 59 -10.64 9.79 -6.99
N LEU A 60 -11.59 9.72 -6.06
CA LEU A 60 -13.03 9.52 -6.36
C LEU A 60 -13.91 10.69 -5.89
N GLY A 61 -13.43 11.51 -4.95
CA GLY A 61 -14.25 12.49 -4.23
C GLY A 61 -14.66 13.73 -5.02
N GLY A 62 -14.40 13.78 -6.34
CA GLY A 62 -14.87 14.87 -7.21
C GLY A 62 -14.47 16.26 -6.74
N GLN A 63 -13.24 16.68 -7.06
CA GLN A 63 -12.89 18.09 -7.14
C GLN A 63 -12.88 18.48 -8.61
#